data_AF-A0A949ZVR8-F1
#
_entry.id   AF-A0A949ZVR8-F1
#
_cell.length_a   1.000
_cell.length_b   1.000
_cell.length_c   1.000
_cell.angle_alpha   90.00
_cell.angle_beta   90.00
_cell.angle_gamma   90.00
#
_symmetry.space_group_name_H-M   'P 1'
#
loop_
_entity.id
_entity.type
_entity.pdbx_description
1 polymer ?
#
loop_
_entity_poly.entity_id
_entity_poly.type
_entity_poly.pdbx_seq_one_letter_code
_entity_poly.pdbx_strand_id
1 'polypeptide(L)'
;MKPHLPSLLPAAVPAAFDHLDALAQLLHWLQREGDALIGADPDGLAQAVQGKEESLRRLASAVEADRIDRRTLHDGIRRANELNRRNARLLAPHLRMNRARIESLLGARAVGGTLYSADGRASFAPHR
;
A
#
# COMPACT_ATOMS: atom_id res chain seq x y z
N MET A 1 35.77 26.92 -47.60
CA MET A 1 34.75 27.85 -47.09
C MET A 1 33.60 27.02 -46.51
N LYS A 2 33.24 27.28 -45.25
CA LYS A 2 32.09 26.73 -44.48
C LYS A 2 30.76 27.06 -45.20
N PRO A 3 29.63 26.33 -44.99
CA PRO A 3 29.16 26.01 -43.64
C PRO A 3 28.61 24.59 -43.38
N HIS A 4 28.87 24.14 -42.15
CA HIS A 4 28.10 23.14 -41.43
C HIS A 4 26.68 23.66 -41.19
N LEU A 5 25.67 22.87 -41.55
CA LEU A 5 24.30 23.03 -41.07
C LEU A 5 24.07 22.03 -39.94
N PRO A 6 23.77 22.49 -38.70
CA PRO A 6 23.23 21.63 -37.67
C PRO A 6 21.74 21.42 -37.94
N SER A 7 21.35 20.23 -38.39
CA SER A 7 19.93 19.86 -38.37
C SER A 7 19.52 19.58 -36.93
N LEU A 8 18.90 20.60 -36.34
CA LEU A 8 18.13 20.56 -35.11
C LEU A 8 17.05 19.47 -35.22
N LEU A 9 17.28 18.35 -34.55
CA LEU A 9 16.19 17.49 -34.10
C LEU A 9 15.32 18.31 -33.13
N PRO A 10 14.01 18.43 -33.32
CA PRO A 10 13.14 18.79 -32.22
C PRO A 10 13.01 17.57 -31.29
N ALA A 11 13.96 17.41 -30.37
CA ALA A 11 13.79 16.54 -29.22
C ALA A 11 12.80 17.20 -28.25
N ALA A 12 11.52 17.24 -28.63
CA ALA A 12 10.48 17.93 -27.88
C ALA A 12 9.19 17.13 -27.82
N VAL A 13 9.28 15.82 -27.55
CA VAL A 13 8.17 15.06 -26.94
C VAL A 13 8.75 13.96 -26.05
N PRO A 14 8.88 14.20 -24.72
CA PRO A 14 8.50 13.11 -23.82
C PRO A 14 7.71 13.53 -22.56
N ALA A 15 7.42 14.82 -22.33
CA ALA A 15 6.87 15.22 -21.03
C ALA A 15 5.38 14.89 -20.82
N ALA A 16 4.56 14.84 -21.88
CA ALA A 16 3.11 14.60 -21.74
C ALA A 16 2.74 13.12 -21.56
N PHE A 17 3.61 12.20 -22.01
CA PHE A 17 3.39 10.75 -21.90
C PHE A 17 3.79 10.20 -20.53
N ASP A 18 4.78 10.80 -19.86
CA ASP A 18 5.30 10.35 -18.56
C ASP A 18 4.25 10.33 -17.43
N HIS A 19 3.22 11.17 -17.52
CA HIS A 19 2.30 11.39 -16.41
C HIS A 19 1.06 10.50 -16.44
N LEU A 20 0.56 10.19 -17.64
CA LEU A 20 -0.45 9.14 -17.83
C LEU A 20 0.14 7.77 -17.47
N ASP A 21 1.41 7.56 -17.79
CA ASP A 21 2.16 6.37 -17.38
C ASP A 21 2.31 6.28 -15.86
N ALA A 22 2.55 7.38 -15.15
CA ALA A 22 2.63 7.38 -13.68
C ALA A 22 1.29 6.99 -13.01
N LEU A 23 0.16 7.48 -13.52
CA LEU A 23 -1.16 7.10 -13.00
C LEU A 23 -1.49 5.63 -13.31
N ALA A 24 -1.19 5.16 -14.52
CA ALA A 24 -1.37 3.78 -14.90
C ALA A 24 -0.51 2.84 -14.04
N GLN A 25 0.75 3.21 -13.78
CA GLN A 25 1.66 2.50 -12.89
C GLN A 25 1.11 2.46 -11.45
N LEU A 26 0.56 3.56 -10.92
CA LEU A 26 -0.05 3.58 -9.60
C LEU A 26 -1.21 2.57 -9.51
N LEU A 27 -2.10 2.55 -10.50
CA LEU A 27 -3.21 1.60 -10.55
C LEU A 27 -2.73 0.15 -10.66
N HIS A 28 -1.69 -0.10 -11.46
CA HIS A 28 -1.05 -1.41 -11.58
C HIS A 28 -0.51 -1.90 -10.23
N TRP A 29 0.21 -1.05 -9.50
CA TRP A 29 0.77 -1.43 -8.20
C TRP A 29 -0.30 -1.64 -7.12
N LEU A 30 -1.38 -0.85 -7.13
CA LEU A 30 -2.51 -1.08 -6.23
C LEU A 30 -3.23 -2.41 -6.52
N GLN A 31 -3.31 -2.82 -7.79
CA GLN A 31 -3.84 -4.13 -8.16
C GLN A 31 -2.91 -5.26 -7.70
N ARG A 32 -1.60 -5.14 -7.96
CA ARG A 32 -0.60 -6.12 -7.51
C ARG A 32 -0.54 -6.26 -6.00
N GLU A 33 -0.70 -5.17 -5.26
CA GLU A 33 -0.84 -5.23 -3.80
C GLU A 33 -2.05 -6.07 -3.39
N GLY A 34 -3.21 -5.86 -4.02
CA GLY A 34 -4.40 -6.66 -3.75
C GLY A 34 -4.18 -8.14 -4.02
N ASP A 35 -3.53 -8.47 -5.14
CA ASP A 35 -3.21 -9.85 -5.52
C ASP A 35 -2.19 -10.47 -4.54
N ALA A 36 -1.16 -9.72 -4.13
CA ALA A 36 -0.17 -10.17 -3.16
C ALA A 36 -0.77 -10.40 -1.76
N LEU A 37 -1.71 -9.54 -1.34
CA LEU A 37 -2.45 -9.71 -0.08
C LEU A 37 -3.32 -10.97 -0.10
N ILE A 38 -3.96 -11.28 -1.23
CA ILE A 38 -4.76 -12.50 -1.40
C ILE A 38 -3.86 -13.74 -1.46
N GLY A 39 -2.74 -13.66 -2.17
CA GLY A 39 -1.78 -14.75 -2.35
C GLY A 39 -0.85 -15.00 -1.16
N ALA A 40 -0.94 -14.20 -0.09
CA ALA A 40 -0.01 -14.21 1.04
C ALA A 40 1.46 -14.09 0.58
N ASP A 41 1.71 -13.22 -0.39
CA ASP A 41 3.02 -12.96 -1.00
C ASP A 41 3.67 -11.70 -0.39
N PRO A 42 4.54 -11.84 0.63
CA PRO A 42 5.16 -10.69 1.30
C PRO A 42 6.15 -9.93 0.40
N ASP A 43 6.82 -10.63 -0.53
CA ASP A 43 7.79 -10.01 -1.44
C ASP A 43 7.06 -9.19 -2.52
N GLY A 44 5.98 -9.73 -3.07
CA GLY A 44 5.09 -9.01 -3.97
C GLY A 44 4.45 -7.79 -3.32
N LEU A 45 4.10 -7.88 -2.03
CA LEU A 45 3.59 -6.74 -1.26
C LEU A 45 4.65 -5.65 -1.09
N ALA A 46 5.89 -6.01 -0.74
CA ALA A 46 6.99 -5.06 -0.58
C ALA A 46 7.31 -4.32 -1.89
N GLN A 47 7.34 -5.04 -3.03
CA GLN A 47 7.52 -4.45 -4.35
C GLN A 47 6.37 -3.50 -4.70
N ALA A 48 5.13 -3.88 -4.42
CA ALA A 48 3.96 -3.05 -4.69
C ALA A 48 3.96 -1.76 -3.87
N VAL A 49 4.44 -1.79 -2.61
CA VAL A 49 4.59 -0.59 -1.79
C VAL A 49 5.61 0.38 -2.40
N GLN A 50 6.81 -0.10 -2.76
CA GLN A 50 7.84 0.73 -3.38
C GLN A 50 7.37 1.33 -4.72
N GLY A 51 6.70 0.53 -5.55
CA GLY A 51 6.16 0.98 -6.84
C GLY A 51 5.09 2.07 -6.71
N LYS A 52 4.24 1.98 -5.66
CA LYS A 52 3.24 3.03 -5.36
C LYS A 52 3.89 4.34 -4.95
N GLU A 53 4.88 4.30 -4.05
CA GLU A 53 5.59 5.50 -3.61
C GLU A 53 6.24 6.24 -4.78
N GLU A 54 6.93 5.50 -5.66
CA GLU A 54 7.56 6.08 -6.84
C GLU A 54 6.52 6.70 -7.80
N SER A 55 5.43 5.99 -8.05
CA SER A 55 4.35 6.48 -8.93
C SER A 55 3.69 7.73 -8.36
N LEU A 56 3.48 7.80 -7.04
CA LEU A 56 2.94 8.99 -6.37
C LEU A 56 3.90 10.18 -6.44
N ARG A 57 5.21 9.98 -6.27
CA ARG A 57 6.21 11.06 -6.44
C ARG A 57 6.20 11.63 -7.85
N ARG A 58 6.13 10.77 -8.87
CA ARG A 58 6.03 11.20 -10.28
C ARG A 58 4.72 11.94 -10.55
N LEU A 59 3.61 11.45 -10.00
CA LEU A 59 2.31 12.11 -10.14
C LEU A 59 2.30 13.49 -9.45
N ALA A 60 2.87 13.62 -8.26
CA ALA A 60 3.00 14.91 -7.56
C ALA A 60 3.79 15.91 -8.40
N SER A 61 4.94 15.48 -8.94
CA SER A 61 5.78 16.32 -9.82
C SER A 61 5.03 16.74 -11.10
N ALA A 62 4.19 15.86 -11.64
CA ALA A 62 3.37 16.15 -12.83
C ALA A 62 2.28 17.20 -12.56
N VAL A 63 1.66 17.12 -11.38
CA VAL A 63 0.62 18.05 -10.92
C VAL A 63 1.19 19.42 -10.66
N GLU A 64 2.36 19.51 -10.01
CA GLU A 64 3.05 20.78 -9.77
C GLU A 64 3.44 21.48 -11.08
N ALA A 65 3.77 20.71 -12.12
CA ALA A 65 4.12 21.23 -13.43
C ALA A 65 2.91 21.58 -14.33
N ASP A 66 1.66 21.39 -13.84
CA ASP A 66 0.40 21.53 -14.61
C ASP A 66 0.39 20.74 -15.93
N ARG A 67 1.07 19.59 -15.96
CA ARG A 67 1.23 18.75 -17.16
C ARG A 67 0.21 17.63 -17.26
N ILE A 68 -0.80 17.64 -16.40
CA ILE A 68 -1.85 16.61 -16.33
C ILE A 68 -3.21 17.28 -16.50
N ASP A 69 -4.06 16.67 -17.31
CA ASP A 69 -5.47 17.07 -17.39
C ASP A 69 -6.18 16.78 -16.06
N ARG A 70 -6.89 17.80 -15.55
CA ARG A 70 -7.57 17.73 -14.24
C ARG A 70 -8.64 16.65 -14.18
N ARG A 71 -9.35 16.38 -15.28
CA ARG A 71 -10.40 15.36 -15.31
C ARG A 71 -9.77 13.96 -15.25
N THR A 72 -8.74 13.71 -16.05
CA THR A 72 -7.99 12.45 -16.01
C THR A 72 -7.36 12.21 -14.63
N LEU A 73 -6.79 13.24 -14.00
CA LEU A 73 -6.28 13.16 -12.64
C LEU A 73 -7.36 12.76 -11.64
N HIS A 74 -8.51 13.43 -11.68
CA HIS A 74 -9.59 13.21 -10.74
C HIS A 74 -10.17 11.79 -10.86
N ASP A 75 -10.41 11.32 -12.08
CA ASP A 75 -10.90 9.95 -12.32
C ASP A 75 -9.87 8.90 -11.88
N GLY A 76 -8.59 9.16 -12.12
CA GLY A 76 -7.47 8.36 -11.67
C GLY A 76 -7.37 8.24 -10.16
N ILE A 77 -7.37 9.38 -9.45
CA ILE A 77 -7.31 9.44 -7.98
C ILE A 77 -8.52 8.75 -7.36
N ARG A 78 -9.72 8.93 -7.92
CA ARG A 78 -10.92 8.26 -7.44
C ARG A 78 -10.77 6.73 -7.53
N ARG A 79 -10.26 6.22 -8.65
CA ARG A 79 -10.05 4.77 -8.83
C ARG A 79 -8.95 4.23 -7.93
N ALA A 80 -7.86 4.97 -7.76
CA ALA A 80 -6.78 4.63 -6.84
C ALA A 80 -7.28 4.55 -5.38
N ASN A 81 -8.10 5.51 -4.96
CA ASN A 81 -8.71 5.51 -3.63
C ASN A 81 -9.63 4.30 -3.39
N GLU A 82 -10.41 3.90 -4.39
CA GLU A 82 -11.27 2.72 -4.27
C GLU A 82 -10.45 1.44 -4.11
N LEU A 83 -9.39 1.26 -4.91
CA LEU A 83 -8.48 0.12 -4.79
C LEU A 83 -7.78 0.11 -3.43
N ASN A 84 -7.28 1.26 -2.97
CA ASN A 84 -6.62 1.38 -1.68
C ASN A 84 -7.58 1.04 -0.51
N ARG A 85 -8.83 1.50 -0.57
CA ARG A 85 -9.87 1.14 0.40
C ARG A 85 -10.15 -0.36 0.40
N ARG A 86 -10.20 -0.99 -0.79
CA ARG A 86 -10.37 -2.43 -0.92
C ARG A 86 -9.19 -3.19 -0.28
N ASN A 87 -7.96 -2.80 -0.59
CA ASN A 87 -6.75 -3.41 -0.01
C ASN A 87 -6.71 -3.24 1.52
N ALA A 88 -7.07 -2.07 2.03
CA ALA A 88 -7.17 -1.83 3.47
C ALA A 88 -8.22 -2.72 4.16
N ARG A 89 -9.36 -2.99 3.49
CA ARG A 89 -10.39 -3.93 3.99
C ARG A 89 -9.89 -5.37 4.04
N LEU A 90 -8.93 -5.74 3.18
CA LEU A 90 -8.28 -7.05 3.25
C LEU A 90 -7.32 -7.12 4.46
N LEU A 91 -6.51 -6.08 4.67
CA LEU A 91 -5.51 -6.05 5.74
C LEU A 91 -6.10 -5.93 7.16
N ALA A 92 -7.09 -5.06 7.36
CA ALA A 92 -7.57 -4.71 8.70
C ALA A 92 -8.09 -5.90 9.53
N PRO A 93 -8.87 -6.85 8.99
CA PRO A 93 -9.30 -8.04 9.71
C PRO A 93 -8.13 -8.96 10.11
N HIS A 94 -7.16 -9.16 9.21
CA HIS A 94 -6.01 -10.02 9.48
C HIS A 94 -5.09 -9.43 10.55
N LEU A 95 -4.82 -8.12 10.50
CA LEU A 95 -4.03 -7.43 11.53
C LEU A 95 -4.73 -7.49 12.90
N ARG A 96 -6.05 -7.26 12.94
CA ARG A 96 -6.83 -7.36 14.18
C ARG A 96 -6.81 -8.77 14.77
N MET A 97 -6.97 -9.79 13.91
CA MET A 97 -6.94 -11.19 14.33
C MET A 97 -5.54 -11.60 14.83
N ASN A 98 -4.49 -11.23 14.10
CA ASN A 98 -3.11 -11.52 14.50
C ASN A 98 -2.75 -10.83 15.81
N ARG A 99 -3.17 -9.57 15.99
CA ARG A 99 -3.00 -8.85 17.26
C ARG A 99 -3.70 -9.56 18.41
N ALA A 100 -4.97 -9.93 18.26
CA ALA A 100 -5.71 -10.66 19.29
C ALA A 100 -5.07 -12.03 19.62
N ARG A 101 -4.54 -12.73 18.61
CA ARG A 101 -3.82 -14.00 18.81
C ARG A 101 -2.49 -13.80 19.54
N ILE A 102 -1.71 -12.79 19.17
CA ILE A 102 -0.45 -12.44 19.84
C ILE A 102 -0.73 -12.03 21.29
N GLU A 103 -1.74 -11.17 21.53
CA GLU A 103 -2.19 -10.79 22.87
C GLU A 103 -2.65 -12.01 23.68
N SER A 104 -3.34 -12.97 23.06
CA SER A 104 -3.71 -14.23 23.70
C SER A 104 -2.49 -15.09 24.04
N LEU A 105 -1.49 -15.20 23.16
CA LEU A 105 -0.25 -15.95 23.44
C LEU A 105 0.58 -15.30 24.56
N LEU A 106 0.63 -13.96 24.60
CA LEU A 106 1.32 -13.20 25.63
C LEU A 106 0.55 -13.19 26.96
N GLY A 107 -0.78 -13.11 26.91
CA GLY A 107 -1.66 -13.15 28.07
C GLY A 107 -1.81 -14.54 28.68
N ALA A 108 -1.82 -15.60 27.87
CA ALA A 108 -1.78 -16.99 28.34
C ALA A 108 -0.46 -17.32 29.06
N ARG A 109 0.61 -16.55 28.81
CA ARG A 109 1.89 -16.66 29.51
C ARG A 109 1.94 -15.83 30.80
N ALA A 110 1.04 -14.86 30.96
CA ALA A 110 0.99 -13.95 32.11
C ALA A 110 0.08 -14.45 33.24
N VAL A 111 -0.84 -15.39 32.98
CA VAL A 111 -1.70 -15.97 34.02
C VAL A 111 -1.04 -17.21 34.60
N GLY A 112 -0.15 -16.99 35.57
CA GLY A 112 0.01 -17.95 36.65
C GLY A 112 -1.36 -18.17 37.30
N GLY A 113 -1.94 -19.35 37.05
CA GLY A 113 -2.94 -20.02 37.86
C GLY A 113 -4.08 -19.18 38.45
N THR A 114 -5.06 -18.78 37.65
CA THR A 114 -6.43 -18.60 38.13
C THR A 114 -7.34 -19.57 37.40
N LEU A 115 -7.50 -20.76 37.99
CA LEU A 115 -8.58 -21.67 37.63
C LEU A 115 -9.87 -21.09 38.21
N TYR A 116 -10.76 -20.66 37.32
CA TYR A 116 -12.14 -20.35 37.70
C TYR A 116 -12.85 -21.65 38.05
N SER A 117 -13.33 -21.73 39.28
CA SER A 117 -14.16 -22.83 39.75
C SER A 117 -15.56 -22.70 39.15
N ALA A 118 -16.28 -23.81 38.95
CA ALA A 118 -17.57 -23.84 38.22
C ALA A 118 -18.69 -23.02 38.89
N ASP A 119 -18.47 -22.55 40.12
CA ASP A 119 -19.31 -21.69 40.95
C ASP A 119 -18.95 -20.18 40.83
N GLY A 120 -18.05 -19.81 39.93
CA GLY A 120 -17.69 -18.40 39.66
C GLY A 120 -16.77 -17.77 40.70
N ARG A 121 -16.19 -18.56 41.61
CA ARG A 121 -15.22 -18.08 42.60
C ARG A 121 -13.78 -18.23 42.09
N ALA A 122 -13.00 -17.15 42.22
CA ALA A 122 -11.57 -17.20 41.99
C ALA A 122 -10.90 -17.94 43.16
N SER A 123 -10.30 -19.09 42.88
CA SER A 123 -9.46 -19.82 43.83
C SER A 123 -8.01 -19.42 43.59
N PHE A 124 -7.35 -18.90 44.63
CA PHE A 124 -5.92 -18.67 44.63
C PHE A 124 -5.23 -19.93 45.14
N ALA A 125 -4.41 -20.58 44.31
CA ALA A 125 -3.51 -21.61 44.80
C ALA A 125 -2.33 -20.90 45.49
N PRO A 126 -2.10 -21.08 46.81
CA PRO A 126 -0.90 -20.54 47.43
C PRO A 126 0.32 -21.29 46.90
N HIS A 127 1.29 -20.53 46.38
CA HIS A 127 2.62 -21.04 46.06
C HIS A 127 3.29 -21.54 47.34
N ARG A 128 3.80 -22.78 47.32
CA ARG A 128 4.83 -23.27 48.25
C ARG A 128 6.21 -22.94 47.71
#